data_AF-A0A0L7KT73-F1
#
_entry.id   AF-A0A0L7KT73-F1
#
_cell.length_a   1.000
_cell.length_b   1.000
_cell.length_c   1.000
_cell.angle_alpha   90.00
_cell.angle_beta   90.00
_cell.angle_gamma   90.00
#
_symmetry.space_group_name_H-M   'P 1'
#
loop_
_entity.id
_entity.type
_entity.pdbx_description
1 polymer ?
#
loop_
_entity_poly.entity_id
_entity_poly.type
_entity_poly.pdbx_seq_one_letter_code
_entity_poly.pdbx_strand_id
1 'polypeptide(L)'
;MALQLAEFALIRTKAHLSWKTLNTSYGSDHYPIVITTQAGHHTHRICIAICICDLPGPNNSNSFEYYSKFVDAITSSADGHFPLKKPFKFRVSTPWWDSECTAAIKDRKEAEKNYNSAMTQEMFLSYQQIAAKTKKSILAKKRTGSCSVDNITSNDPSSWLEAFSDKLSPTSVPNLDLLPSPSCSLTIQDGLNANFSFEELNVALNDLNDLLSW
;
A
#
# COMPACT_ATOMS: atom_id res chain seq x y z
N MET A 1 -1.52 -12.15 -56.43
CA MET A 1 -0.29 -12.56 -55.72
C MET A 1 0.05 -11.49 -54.68
N ALA A 2 -0.69 -11.44 -53.57
CA ALA A 2 -0.43 -10.61 -52.40
C ALA A 2 -1.38 -11.04 -51.27
N LEU A 3 -1.24 -12.31 -50.86
CA LEU A 3 -1.83 -12.87 -49.65
C LEU A 3 -0.64 -13.27 -48.77
N GLN A 4 -0.10 -12.35 -47.95
CA GLN A 4 0.79 -12.67 -46.82
C GLN A 4 1.21 -11.45 -45.98
N LEU A 5 0.30 -10.53 -45.65
CA LEU A 5 0.57 -9.49 -44.63
C LEU A 5 -0.64 -9.26 -43.72
N ALA A 6 -1.25 -10.34 -43.26
CA ALA A 6 -2.29 -10.35 -42.23
C ALA A 6 -1.86 -11.18 -41.02
N GLU A 7 -0.63 -10.98 -40.54
CA GLU A 7 -0.09 -11.66 -39.35
C GLU A 7 0.54 -10.67 -38.32
N PHE A 8 0.11 -9.40 -38.33
CA PHE A 8 0.56 -8.39 -37.35
C PHE A 8 -0.60 -7.77 -36.55
N ALA A 9 -1.62 -8.57 -36.24
CA ALA A 9 -2.75 -8.13 -35.42
C ALA A 9 -3.07 -9.10 -34.28
N LEU A 10 -2.03 -9.55 -33.56
CA LEU A 10 -2.14 -9.93 -32.16
C LEU A 10 -0.74 -10.02 -31.55
N ILE A 11 -0.11 -8.87 -31.29
CA ILE A 11 1.05 -8.84 -30.39
C ILE A 11 0.53 -9.11 -28.97
N ARG A 12 0.31 -10.40 -28.68
CA ARG A 12 0.47 -10.96 -27.35
C ARG A 12 1.96 -10.83 -27.03
N THR A 13 2.43 -9.63 -26.67
CA THR A 13 3.72 -9.54 -25.98
C THR A 13 3.53 -10.22 -24.63
N LYS A 14 3.82 -11.52 -24.57
CA LYS A 14 4.42 -12.12 -23.39
C LYS A 14 5.74 -11.36 -23.17
N ALA A 15 5.66 -10.15 -22.62
CA ALA A 15 6.84 -9.51 -22.09
C ALA A 15 7.38 -10.49 -21.04
N HIS A 16 8.56 -11.06 -21.30
CA HIS A 16 9.21 -11.95 -20.37
C HIS A 16 9.67 -11.11 -19.18
N LEU A 17 8.73 -10.90 -18.25
CA LEU A 17 8.93 -10.18 -17.01
C LEU A 17 9.60 -11.15 -16.05
N SER A 18 10.85 -10.87 -15.69
CA SER A 18 11.48 -11.50 -14.54
C SER A 18 11.49 -10.51 -13.39
N TRP A 19 11.27 -10.99 -12.18
CA TRP A 19 11.45 -10.20 -10.98
C TRP A 19 12.39 -10.91 -10.03
N LYS A 20 13.11 -10.14 -9.24
CA LYS A 20 13.92 -10.66 -8.14
C LYS A 20 13.96 -9.66 -6.99
N THR A 21 14.04 -10.18 -5.78
CA THR A 21 14.29 -9.38 -4.58
C THR A 21 15.80 -9.20 -4.44
N LEU A 22 16.26 -8.00 -4.08
CA LEU A 22 17.66 -7.80 -3.72
C LEU A 22 17.92 -8.37 -2.32
N ASN A 23 19.12 -8.89 -2.09
CA ASN A 23 19.52 -9.48 -0.81
C ASN A 23 19.92 -8.44 0.25
N THR A 24 19.88 -7.16 -0.09
CA THR A 24 20.29 -6.05 0.75
C THR A 24 19.14 -5.06 0.89
N SER A 25 18.80 -4.73 2.14
CA SER A 25 17.67 -3.86 2.45
C SER A 25 18.02 -2.36 2.46
N TYR A 26 19.31 -2.02 2.31
CA TYR A 26 19.82 -0.65 2.35
C TYR A 26 19.37 0.14 3.60
N GLY A 27 19.18 -0.54 4.74
CA GLY A 27 18.76 0.07 6.00
C GLY A 27 17.24 0.27 6.16
N SER A 28 16.42 -0.24 5.24
CA SER A 28 14.96 -0.38 5.40
C SER A 28 14.60 -1.75 5.97
N ASP A 29 13.40 -1.87 6.54
CA ASP A 29 12.71 -3.12 6.89
C ASP A 29 12.10 -3.84 5.68
N HIS A 30 12.20 -3.25 4.49
CA HIS A 30 11.71 -3.82 3.23
C HIS A 30 12.86 -4.07 2.25
N TYR A 31 12.81 -5.22 1.58
CA TYR A 31 13.75 -5.52 0.50
C TYR A 31 13.27 -4.94 -0.84
N PRO A 32 14.14 -4.28 -1.61
CA PRO A 32 13.77 -3.79 -2.94
C PRO A 32 13.42 -4.93 -3.90
N ILE A 33 12.36 -4.75 -4.68
CA ILE A 33 11.97 -5.63 -5.78
C ILE A 33 12.44 -5.02 -7.10
N VAL A 34 13.22 -5.78 -7.87
CA VAL A 34 13.66 -5.40 -9.21
C VAL A 34 12.87 -6.18 -10.24
N ILE A 35 12.15 -5.47 -11.11
CA ILE A 35 11.43 -6.05 -12.24
C ILE A 35 12.25 -5.76 -13.49
N THR A 36 12.75 -6.82 -14.13
CA THR A 36 13.52 -6.75 -15.38
C THR A 36 12.61 -7.18 -16.52
N THR A 37 12.61 -6.41 -17.60
CA THR A 37 11.93 -6.79 -18.84
C THR A 37 13.02 -7.07 -19.88
N GLN A 38 12.90 -8.16 -20.64
CA GLN A 38 13.81 -8.46 -21.74
C GLN A 38 13.56 -7.60 -22.99
N ALA A 39 12.94 -6.43 -22.85
CA ALA A 39 12.77 -5.49 -23.96
C ALA A 39 14.05 -4.65 -24.11
N GLY A 40 14.76 -4.81 -25.22
CA GLY A 40 15.86 -3.93 -25.59
C GLY A 40 15.42 -2.46 -25.51
N HIS A 41 16.16 -1.67 -24.74
CA HIS A 41 16.11 -0.19 -24.66
C HIS A 41 14.75 0.47 -24.99
N HIS A 42 13.70 0.09 -24.27
CA HIS A 42 12.48 0.90 -24.21
C HIS A 42 12.21 1.25 -22.75
N THR A 43 12.53 2.49 -22.42
CA THR A 43 12.11 3.16 -21.21
C THR A 43 10.60 3.05 -21.09
N HIS A 44 10.12 2.32 -20.08
CA HIS A 44 8.72 2.36 -19.66
C HIS A 44 8.40 3.76 -19.12
N ARG A 45 8.16 4.71 -20.03
CA ARG A 45 7.18 5.76 -19.78
C ARG A 45 5.84 5.05 -19.65
N ILE A 46 4.96 5.54 -18.79
CA ILE A 46 3.53 5.23 -18.89
C ILE A 46 3.16 5.58 -20.33
N CYS A 47 3.07 4.56 -21.19
CA CYS A 47 2.55 4.73 -22.53
C CYS A 47 1.08 5.02 -22.32
N ILE A 48 0.75 6.30 -22.20
CA ILE A 48 -0.47 6.80 -22.81
C ILE A 48 -0.32 6.38 -24.26
N ALA A 49 -0.85 5.20 -24.60
CA ALA A 49 -1.08 4.82 -25.97
C ALA A 49 -2.17 5.77 -26.45
N ILE A 50 -1.79 7.02 -26.71
CA ILE A 50 -2.59 7.92 -27.52
C ILE A 50 -2.81 7.09 -28.78
N CYS A 51 -4.05 6.74 -29.07
CA CYS A 51 -4.42 6.04 -30.28
C CYS A 51 -4.21 7.04 -31.43
N ILE A 52 -2.95 7.28 -31.79
CA ILE A 52 -2.52 8.17 -32.90
C ILE A 52 -2.99 7.58 -34.23
N CYS A 53 -3.38 6.29 -34.23
CA CYS A 53 -4.00 5.57 -35.33
C CYS A 53 -5.21 6.30 -35.95
N ASP A 54 -5.90 7.14 -35.16
CA ASP A 54 -7.12 7.83 -35.59
C ASP A 54 -6.87 9.27 -36.08
N LEU A 55 -5.62 9.77 -36.06
CA LEU A 55 -5.34 11.09 -36.60
C LEU A 55 -5.37 11.05 -38.12
N PRO A 56 -6.19 11.91 -38.78
CA PRO A 56 -6.20 11.98 -40.24
C PRO A 56 -4.80 12.35 -40.73
N GLY A 57 -4.35 11.73 -41.83
CA GLY A 57 -3.05 12.05 -42.43
C GLY A 57 -2.89 13.55 -42.67
N PRO A 58 -1.67 14.10 -42.61
CA PRO A 58 -1.43 15.53 -42.74
C PRO A 58 -1.96 16.02 -44.09
N ASN A 59 -3.10 16.72 -44.08
CA ASN A 59 -3.54 17.49 -45.22
C ASN A 59 -2.99 18.91 -45.06
N ASN A 60 -2.46 19.49 -46.16
CA ASN A 60 -1.84 20.81 -46.10
C ASN A 60 -2.86 21.96 -46.03
N SER A 61 -4.15 21.65 -45.98
CA SER A 61 -5.22 22.63 -46.16
C SER A 61 -5.67 23.24 -44.83
N ASN A 62 -5.64 22.51 -43.70
CA ASN A 62 -6.18 22.96 -42.41
C ASN A 62 -5.28 22.59 -41.21
N SER A 63 -4.09 23.17 -41.11
CA SER A 63 -3.16 22.96 -39.98
C SER A 63 -3.81 23.22 -38.60
N PHE A 64 -4.69 24.22 -38.52
CA PHE A 64 -5.39 24.57 -37.27
C PHE A 64 -6.36 23.47 -36.82
N GLU A 65 -7.10 22.86 -37.75
CA GLU A 65 -8.05 21.79 -37.44
C GLU A 65 -7.32 20.52 -36.95
N TYR A 66 -6.15 20.24 -37.53
CA TYR A 66 -5.29 19.13 -37.09
C TYR A 66 -4.77 19.35 -35.66
N TYR A 67 -4.32 20.56 -35.35
CA TYR A 67 -3.89 20.92 -34.00
C TYR A 67 -5.02 20.74 -32.98
N SER A 68 -6.24 21.20 -33.28
CA SER A 68 -7.39 21.02 -32.40
C SER A 68 -7.66 19.54 -32.12
N LYS A 69 -7.74 18.69 -33.16
CA LYS A 69 -7.97 17.24 -33.01
C LYS A 69 -6.87 16.56 -32.19
N PHE A 70 -5.62 16.99 -32.35
CA PHE A 70 -4.50 16.48 -31.57
C PHE A 70 -4.62 16.85 -30.08
N VAL A 71 -4.96 18.10 -29.77
CA VAL A 71 -5.18 18.56 -28.40
C VAL A 71 -6.36 17.83 -27.75
N ASP A 72 -7.44 17.62 -28.50
CA ASP A 72 -8.62 16.88 -28.02
C ASP A 72 -8.28 15.41 -27.72
N ALA A 73 -7.50 14.76 -28.58
CA ALA A 73 -7.05 13.39 -28.37
C ALA A 73 -6.18 13.25 -27.11
N ILE A 74 -5.26 14.20 -26.87
CA ILE A 74 -4.44 14.22 -25.65
C ILE A 74 -5.33 14.43 -24.42
N THR A 75 -6.21 15.42 -24.45
CA THR A 75 -7.08 15.78 -23.32
C THR A 75 -8.02 14.63 -22.97
N SER A 76 -8.71 14.06 -23.97
CA SER A 76 -9.61 12.92 -23.76
C SER A 76 -8.85 11.70 -23.23
N SER A 77 -7.65 11.43 -23.73
CA SER A 77 -6.83 10.34 -23.22
C SER A 77 -6.39 10.59 -21.78
N ALA A 78 -6.03 11.83 -21.44
CA ALA A 78 -5.70 12.23 -20.08
C ALA A 78 -6.89 12.00 -19.15
N ASP A 79 -8.07 12.50 -19.48
CA ASP A 79 -9.26 12.38 -18.64
C ASP A 79 -9.68 10.93 -18.38
N GLY A 80 -9.48 10.04 -19.36
CA GLY A 80 -9.79 8.61 -19.23
C GLY A 80 -8.78 7.80 -18.40
N HIS A 81 -7.51 8.24 -18.34
CA HIS A 81 -6.42 7.47 -17.73
C HIS A 81 -5.92 8.05 -16.41
N PHE A 82 -5.99 9.38 -16.23
CA PHE A 82 -5.71 9.97 -14.94
C PHE A 82 -6.89 9.65 -14.03
N PRO A 83 -6.71 8.90 -12.94
CA PRO A 83 -7.78 8.67 -12.00
C PRO A 83 -8.23 10.02 -11.46
N LEU A 84 -9.43 10.44 -11.86
CA LEU A 84 -10.08 11.62 -11.30
C LEU A 84 -10.02 11.47 -9.78
N LYS A 85 -9.60 12.53 -9.08
CA LYS A 85 -9.52 12.53 -7.61
C LYS A 85 -10.81 11.93 -7.10
N LYS A 86 -10.73 10.73 -6.50
CA LYS A 86 -11.90 10.05 -5.95
C LYS A 86 -12.62 11.07 -5.07
N PRO A 87 -13.96 11.20 -5.16
CA PRO A 87 -14.69 12.10 -4.28
C PRO A 87 -14.20 11.83 -2.87
N PHE A 88 -13.84 12.89 -2.15
CA PHE A 88 -13.22 12.80 -0.84
C PHE A 88 -14.10 11.91 0.03
N LYS A 89 -13.71 10.64 0.20
CA LYS A 89 -14.38 9.75 1.14
C LYS A 89 -13.98 10.29 2.49
N PHE A 90 -14.95 10.83 3.23
CA PHE A 90 -14.76 11.14 4.64
C PHE A 90 -14.22 9.88 5.30
N ARG A 91 -12.91 9.88 5.58
CA ARG A 91 -12.33 8.84 6.42
C ARG A 91 -12.89 9.12 7.80
N VAL A 92 -13.58 8.14 8.37
CA VAL A 92 -13.89 8.17 9.80
C VAL A 92 -12.57 8.42 10.50
N SER A 93 -12.48 9.54 11.22
CA SER A 93 -11.29 9.86 12.00
C SER A 93 -11.00 8.65 12.88
N THR A 94 -9.73 8.26 12.98
CA THR A 94 -9.35 7.21 13.94
C THR A 94 -9.95 7.56 15.31
N PRO A 95 -10.60 6.63 16.02
CA PRO A 95 -11.44 6.95 17.18
C PRO A 95 -10.69 7.65 18.33
N TRP A 96 -9.36 7.53 18.38
CA TRP A 96 -8.50 8.21 19.34
C TRP A 96 -8.05 9.61 18.91
N TRP A 97 -8.43 10.06 17.71
CA TRP A 97 -8.02 11.33 17.12
C TRP A 97 -9.09 12.40 17.31
N ASP A 98 -8.74 13.44 18.05
CA ASP A 98 -9.60 14.56 18.41
C ASP A 98 -9.09 15.91 17.88
N SER A 99 -9.80 16.98 18.22
CA SER A 99 -9.40 18.35 17.91
C SER A 99 -8.07 18.73 18.57
N GLU A 100 -7.75 18.15 19.74
CA GLU A 100 -6.49 18.36 20.45
C GLU A 100 -5.30 17.78 19.67
N CYS A 101 -5.41 16.56 19.14
CA CYS A 101 -4.40 15.97 18.26
C CYS A 101 -4.16 16.82 17.00
N THR A 102 -5.26 17.35 16.44
CA THR A 102 -5.21 18.22 15.27
C THR A 102 -4.49 19.53 15.58
N ALA A 103 -4.79 20.15 16.72
CA ALA A 103 -4.12 21.36 17.19
C ALA A 103 -2.62 21.11 17.44
N ALA A 104 -2.26 20.03 18.13
CA ALA A 104 -0.85 19.70 18.40
C ALA A 104 -0.03 19.49 17.11
N ILE A 105 -0.60 18.84 16.09
CA ILE A 105 0.05 18.70 14.78
C ILE A 105 0.19 20.05 14.06
N LYS A 106 -0.82 20.92 14.18
CA LYS A 106 -0.76 22.28 13.62
C LYS A 106 0.35 23.09 14.29
N ASP A 107 0.42 23.08 15.62
CA ASP A 107 1.45 23.76 16.40
C ASP A 107 2.85 23.27 16.03
N ARG A 108 3.02 21.94 15.87
CA ARG A 108 4.29 21.36 15.40
C ARG A 108 4.69 21.88 14.02
N LYS A 109 3.75 21.93 13.07
CA LYS A 109 4.01 22.42 11.71
C LYS A 109 4.31 23.92 11.69
N GLU A 110 3.64 24.70 12.54
CA GLU A 110 3.90 26.13 12.69
C GLU A 110 5.29 26.38 13.27
N ALA A 111 5.67 25.65 14.32
CA ALA A 111 7.02 25.71 14.87
C ALA A 111 8.10 25.30 13.86
N GLU A 112 7.84 24.27 13.06
CA GLU A 112 8.72 23.83 11.97
C GLU A 112 8.88 24.92 10.91
N LYS A 113 7.79 25.57 10.50
CA LYS A 113 7.81 26.71 9.57
C LYS A 113 8.60 27.89 10.14
N ASN A 114 8.38 28.23 11.42
CA ASN A 114 9.07 29.32 12.09
C ASN A 114 10.58 29.05 12.15
N TYR A 115 10.98 27.83 12.54
CA TYR A 115 12.38 27.40 12.48
C TYR A 115 12.96 27.49 11.06
N ASN A 116 12.26 26.99 10.04
CA ASN A 116 12.76 27.04 8.65
C ASN A 116 12.91 28.48 8.11
N SER A 117 12.13 29.43 8.64
CA SER A 117 12.21 30.84 8.23
C SER A 117 13.33 31.63 8.91
N ALA A 118 13.61 31.40 10.20
CA ALA A 118 14.60 32.14 10.96
C ALA A 118 15.96 31.41 11.10
N MET A 119 15.94 30.07 11.07
CA MET A 119 17.08 29.17 11.30
C MET A 119 17.96 29.50 12.52
N THR A 120 17.37 30.01 13.60
CA THR A 120 18.10 30.29 14.85
C THR A 120 18.07 29.09 15.81
N GLN A 121 19.07 29.00 16.69
CA GLN A 121 19.16 27.93 17.69
C GLN A 121 17.97 27.92 18.65
N GLU A 122 17.48 29.09 19.05
CA GLU A 122 16.30 29.20 19.93
C GLU A 122 15.03 28.64 19.25
N MET A 123 14.83 28.94 17.96
CA MET A 123 13.69 28.41 17.20
C MET A 123 13.80 26.91 17.00
N PHE A 124 15.02 26.38 16.83
CA PHE A 124 15.26 24.94 16.77
C PHE A 124 14.89 24.23 18.08
N LEU A 125 15.32 24.77 19.23
CA LEU A 125 14.99 24.22 20.54
C LEU A 125 13.47 24.27 20.81
N SER A 126 12.83 25.39 20.46
CA SER A 126 11.38 25.56 20.53
C SER A 126 10.63 24.50 19.70
N TYR A 127 11.04 24.32 18.43
CA TYR A 127 10.51 23.27 17.56
C TYR A 127 10.68 21.86 18.16
N GLN A 128 11.87 21.52 18.66
CA GLN A 128 12.11 20.20 19.27
C GLN A 128 11.18 19.94 20.47
N GLN A 129 10.99 20.92 21.34
CA GLN A 129 10.10 20.81 22.50
C GLN A 129 8.66 20.57 22.07
N ILE A 130 8.16 21.35 21.10
CA ILE A 130 6.80 21.22 20.57
C ILE A 130 6.61 19.86 19.88
N ALA A 131 7.59 19.42 19.10
CA ALA A 131 7.58 18.10 18.45
C ALA A 131 7.53 16.95 19.47
N ALA A 132 8.35 17.01 20.53
CA ALA A 132 8.36 16.02 21.60
C ALA A 132 7.02 15.99 22.36
N LYS A 133 6.45 17.15 22.70
CA LYS A 133 5.14 17.28 23.35
C LYS A 133 4.03 16.68 22.49
N THR A 134 4.02 17.01 21.20
CA THR A 134 3.06 16.49 20.21
C THR A 134 3.14 14.97 20.08
N LYS A 135 4.36 14.42 20.01
CA LYS A 135 4.57 12.96 19.98
C LYS A 135 4.02 12.31 21.26
N LYS A 136 4.28 12.90 22.43
CA LYS A 136 3.81 12.38 23.71
C LYS A 136 2.28 12.40 23.82
N SER A 137 1.61 13.49 23.42
CA SER A 137 0.15 13.59 23.46
C SER A 137 -0.53 12.60 22.52
N ILE A 138 -0.04 12.47 21.28
CA ILE A 138 -0.57 11.50 20.31
C ILE A 138 -0.38 10.07 20.80
N LEU A 139 0.79 9.73 21.35
CA LEU A 139 1.01 8.39 21.90
C LEU A 139 0.15 8.11 23.13
N ALA A 140 -0.07 9.09 24.00
CA ALA A 140 -0.97 8.96 25.13
C ALA A 140 -2.41 8.72 24.67
N LYS A 141 -2.92 9.53 23.74
CA LYS A 141 -4.26 9.36 23.15
C LYS A 141 -4.42 8.04 22.43
N LYS A 142 -3.40 7.60 21.68
CA LYS A 142 -3.40 6.29 21.02
C LYS A 142 -3.49 5.14 22.03
N ARG A 143 -2.81 5.24 23.18
CA ARG A 143 -2.90 4.24 24.25
C ARG A 143 -4.27 4.29 24.93
N THR A 144 -4.75 5.47 25.32
CA THR A 144 -6.03 5.63 26.03
C THR A 144 -7.23 5.28 25.14
N GLY A 145 -7.27 5.79 23.91
CA GLY A 145 -8.35 5.52 22.96
C GLY A 145 -8.33 4.11 22.36
N SER A 146 -7.24 3.35 22.52
CA SER A 146 -7.24 1.91 22.29
C SER A 146 -7.90 1.11 23.43
N CYS A 147 -8.11 1.74 24.59
CA CYS A 147 -8.59 1.09 25.82
C CYS A 147 -9.89 1.68 26.37
N SER A 148 -10.54 2.63 25.68
CA SER A 148 -11.88 3.11 26.04
C SER A 148 -12.93 2.08 25.63
N VAL A 149 -12.84 0.89 26.22
CA VAL A 149 -13.95 -0.02 26.34
C VAL A 149 -14.22 -0.06 27.83
N ASP A 150 -15.13 0.78 28.30
CA ASP A 150 -15.62 0.77 29.68
C ASP A 150 -16.40 -0.54 30.02
N ASN A 151 -16.05 -1.65 29.36
CA ASN A 151 -16.53 -3.01 29.60
C ASN A 151 -15.54 -4.11 29.13
N ILE A 152 -14.23 -3.85 29.00
CA ILE A 152 -13.21 -4.93 28.89
C ILE A 152 -12.27 -4.88 30.10
N THR A 153 -12.85 -4.91 31.29
CA THR A 153 -12.14 -5.39 32.48
C THR A 153 -12.41 -6.88 32.70
N SER A 154 -13.27 -7.48 31.90
CA SER A 154 -13.38 -8.93 31.85
C SER A 154 -12.17 -9.46 31.10
N ASN A 155 -11.27 -10.16 31.79
CA ASN A 155 -10.26 -11.02 31.15
C ASN A 155 -10.90 -12.19 30.36
N ASP A 156 -12.21 -12.14 30.10
CA ASP A 156 -12.94 -13.10 29.29
C ASP A 156 -12.65 -12.88 27.80
N PRO A 157 -11.99 -13.84 27.13
CA PRO A 157 -11.72 -13.79 25.71
C PRO A 157 -12.99 -13.61 24.87
N SER A 158 -14.15 -14.06 25.37
CA SER A 158 -15.43 -13.95 24.65
C SER A 158 -15.90 -12.51 24.45
N SER A 159 -15.47 -11.56 25.30
CA SER A 159 -15.91 -10.16 25.22
C SER A 159 -15.33 -9.39 24.03
N TRP A 160 -14.15 -9.75 23.53
CA TRP A 160 -13.50 -9.09 22.39
C TRP A 160 -13.54 -9.93 21.11
N LEU A 161 -13.77 -11.24 21.19
CA LEU A 161 -13.75 -12.15 20.04
C LEU A 161 -14.77 -11.78 18.96
N GLU A 162 -16.00 -11.39 19.37
CA GLU A 162 -17.08 -10.97 18.46
C GLU A 162 -16.72 -9.69 17.69
N ALA A 163 -16.33 -8.63 18.41
CA ALA A 163 -15.96 -7.34 17.80
C ALA A 163 -14.71 -7.43 16.91
N PHE A 164 -13.84 -8.41 17.17
CA PHE A 164 -12.65 -8.68 16.38
C PHE A 164 -12.96 -9.53 15.14
N SER A 165 -13.84 -10.53 15.26
CA SER A 165 -14.25 -11.39 14.14
C SER A 165 -14.97 -10.60 13.04
N ASP A 166 -15.80 -9.64 13.43
CA ASP A 166 -16.48 -8.71 12.52
C ASP A 166 -15.52 -7.79 11.73
N LYS A 167 -14.30 -7.59 12.24
CA LYS A 167 -13.30 -6.72 11.61
C LYS A 167 -12.29 -7.47 10.75
N LEU A 168 -12.12 -8.77 10.97
CA LEU A 168 -11.18 -9.59 10.20
C LEU A 168 -11.80 -10.24 8.97
N SER A 169 -13.12 -10.38 8.93
CA SER A 169 -13.81 -10.95 7.77
C SER A 169 -14.22 -9.82 6.81
N PRO A 170 -13.70 -9.78 5.58
CA PRO A 170 -14.28 -8.97 4.53
C PRO A 170 -15.79 -9.24 4.45
N THR A 171 -16.62 -8.24 4.15
CA THR A 171 -18.08 -8.41 3.97
C THR A 171 -18.47 -9.44 2.90
N SER A 172 -17.49 -9.94 2.13
CA SER A 172 -17.63 -11.03 1.16
C SER A 172 -17.43 -12.43 1.75
N VAL A 173 -17.12 -12.57 3.04
CA VAL A 173 -17.04 -13.88 3.71
C VAL A 173 -18.49 -14.36 3.97
N PRO A 174 -18.93 -15.48 3.37
CA PRO A 174 -20.26 -16.01 3.61
C PRO A 174 -20.46 -16.32 5.09
N ASN A 175 -21.66 -16.01 5.60
CA ASN A 175 -22.01 -16.28 7.00
C ASN A 175 -21.85 -17.78 7.29
N LEU A 176 -21.28 -18.13 8.45
CA LEU A 176 -20.91 -19.53 8.78
C LEU A 176 -22.12 -20.48 8.69
N ASP A 177 -23.32 -19.97 8.95
CA ASP A 177 -24.59 -20.71 8.87
C ASP A 177 -24.95 -21.14 7.43
N LEU A 178 -24.32 -20.56 6.42
CA LEU A 178 -24.51 -20.93 5.01
C LEU A 178 -23.48 -21.96 4.53
N LEU A 179 -22.49 -22.31 5.35
CA LEU A 179 -21.54 -23.36 5.01
C LEU A 179 -22.21 -24.72 5.20
N PRO A 180 -22.19 -25.61 4.19
CA PRO A 180 -22.75 -26.95 4.33
C PRO A 180 -22.03 -27.66 5.47
N SER A 181 -22.80 -28.19 6.43
CA SER A 181 -22.26 -28.92 7.58
C SER A 181 -21.33 -30.04 7.08
N PRO A 182 -20.04 -30.04 7.45
CA PRO A 182 -19.10 -31.03 6.93
C PRO A 182 -19.54 -32.41 7.42
N SER A 183 -20.01 -33.25 6.49
CA SER A 183 -20.40 -34.64 6.74
C SER A 183 -19.20 -35.58 6.93
N CYS A 184 -18.04 -35.05 7.31
CA CYS A 184 -16.79 -35.79 7.36
C CYS A 184 -16.20 -35.69 8.77
N SER A 185 -16.49 -36.71 9.59
CA SER A 185 -15.76 -37.00 10.81
C SER A 185 -14.37 -37.51 10.45
N LEU A 186 -13.47 -36.59 10.08
CA LEU A 186 -12.05 -36.88 10.05
C LEU A 186 -11.53 -36.70 11.48
N THR A 187 -11.04 -37.80 12.05
CA THR A 187 -10.28 -37.82 13.29
C THR A 187 -9.00 -37.01 13.08
N ILE A 188 -9.08 -35.70 13.32
CA ILE A 188 -7.91 -34.83 13.41
C ILE A 188 -7.16 -35.29 14.66
N GLN A 189 -6.09 -36.07 14.46
CA GLN A 189 -5.12 -36.27 15.52
C GLN A 189 -4.46 -34.93 15.78
N ASP A 190 -4.61 -34.48 17.01
CA ASP A 190 -4.27 -33.15 17.54
C ASP A 190 -2.75 -32.99 17.66
N GLY A 191 -2.05 -33.04 16.53
CA GLY A 191 -0.58 -32.97 16.44
C GLY A 191 0.00 -31.59 16.73
N LEU A 192 -0.84 -30.57 16.92
CA LEU A 192 -0.41 -29.21 17.28
C LEU A 192 -0.18 -29.03 18.79
N ASN A 193 -0.64 -29.98 19.61
CA ASN A 193 -0.37 -30.01 21.05
C ASN A 193 0.84 -30.89 21.42
N ALA A 194 1.55 -31.45 20.43
CA ALA A 194 2.81 -32.13 20.69
C ALA A 194 3.86 -31.08 21.07
N ASN A 195 4.32 -31.12 22.32
CA ASN A 195 5.48 -30.34 22.74
C ASN A 195 6.64 -30.63 21.77
N PHE A 196 7.22 -29.58 21.20
CA PHE A 196 8.40 -29.70 20.32
C PHE A 196 9.44 -30.60 20.98
N SER A 197 9.98 -31.55 20.22
CA SER A 197 11.09 -32.35 20.72
C SER A 197 12.31 -31.44 20.93
N PHE A 198 13.11 -31.74 21.96
CA PHE A 198 14.34 -30.99 22.22
C PHE A 198 15.29 -31.01 21.00
N GLU A 199 15.25 -32.10 20.22
CA GLU A 199 15.99 -32.25 18.97
C GLU A 199 15.57 -31.22 17.90
N GLU A 200 14.27 -31.01 17.67
CA GLU A 200 13.78 -30.00 16.72
C GLU A 200 14.20 -28.58 17.13
N LEU A 201 14.18 -28.30 18.43
CA LEU A 201 14.60 -27.02 18.99
C LEU A 201 16.11 -26.77 18.77
N ASN A 202 16.94 -27.81 18.93
CA ASN A 202 18.38 -27.72 18.68
C ASN A 202 18.70 -27.52 17.20
N VAL A 203 17.94 -28.14 16.29
CA VAL A 203 18.10 -27.93 14.84
C VAL A 203 17.83 -26.46 14.49
N ALA A 204 16.72 -25.90 14.99
CA ALA A 204 16.38 -24.50 14.74
C ALA A 204 17.40 -23.50 15.32
N LEU A 205 18.04 -23.82 16.44
CA LEU A 205 19.07 -22.98 17.06
C LEU A 205 20.41 -23.02 16.33
N ASN A 206 20.78 -24.17 15.76
CA ASN A 206 22.04 -24.31 15.01
C ASN A 206 22.01 -23.49 13.71
N ASP A 207 20.87 -23.47 13.01
CA ASP A 207 20.69 -22.65 11.80
C ASP A 207 20.83 -21.14 12.09
N LEU A 208 20.63 -20.72 13.34
CA LEU A 208 20.75 -19.33 13.76
C LEU A 208 22.20 -18.92 14.07
N ASN A 209 23.05 -19.86 14.48
CA ASN A 209 24.47 -19.61 14.74
C ASN A 209 25.27 -19.41 13.45
N ASP A 210 24.87 -20.08 12.35
CA ASP A 210 25.50 -19.89 11.05
C ASP A 210 25.33 -18.46 10.51
N LEU A 211 24.22 -17.79 10.85
CA LEU A 211 23.95 -16.40 10.47
C LEU A 211 24.77 -15.35 11.24
N LEU A 212 25.36 -15.71 12.38
CA LEU A 212 26.19 -14.82 13.20
C LEU A 212 27.70 -14.91 12.87
N SER A 213 28.07 -15.73 11.89
CA SER A 213 29.46 -15.93 11.48
C SER A 213 29.94 -15.01 10.34
N TRP A 214 29.14 -14.00 9.96
CA TRP A 214 29.43 -13.02 8.89
C TRP A 214 29.65 -11.60 9.42
#